data_AF-A0A1G9A041-F1
#
_entry.id   AF-A0A1G9A041-F1
#
_cell.length_a   1.000
_cell.length_b   1.000
_cell.length_c   1.000
_cell.angle_alpha   90.00
_cell.angle_beta   90.00
_cell.angle_gamma   90.00
#
_symmetry.space_group_name_H-M   'P 1'
#
loop_
_entity.id
_entity.type
_entity.pdbx_description
1 polymer ?
#
loop_
_entity_poly.entity_id
_entity_poly.type
_entity_poly.pdbx_seq_one_letter_code
_entity_poly.pdbx_strand_id
1 'polypeptide(L)'
;MTRIEDFWRVDDLIKERYGTKWYNHVDYCGLIPVRPLQNLNYFCTPRNSITFATTGGDGVHFGLMTEDNAEVSDGPVVMTVPMAPKNNVIVAETFAEFLSLGYHVGWSALEELVYDEEEAIAYFSKPDPELDQEEQRFLTIIREELKIELQPLSTNRLAELHNRYFHRLVIDEFKGIDYALLTPEQRKLVEDFLNEEPEKDTR
;
A
#
# COMPACT_ATOMS: atom_id res chain seq x y z
N MET A 1 7.38 -13.86 -15.99
CA MET A 1 6.46 -12.83 -15.49
C MET A 1 6.35 -13.05 -13.99
N THR A 2 6.71 -12.06 -13.18
CA THR A 2 6.70 -12.15 -11.71
C THR A 2 5.26 -12.17 -11.20
N ARG A 3 4.93 -13.11 -10.33
CA ARG A 3 3.59 -13.35 -9.79
C ARG A 3 3.56 -13.21 -8.27
N ILE A 4 2.37 -13.26 -7.68
CA ILE A 4 2.19 -13.16 -6.23
C ILE A 4 2.88 -14.31 -5.48
N GLU A 5 3.02 -15.48 -6.09
CA GLU A 5 3.77 -16.60 -5.49
C GLU A 5 5.28 -16.29 -5.37
N ASP A 6 5.83 -15.46 -6.27
CA ASP A 6 7.21 -14.99 -6.17
C ASP A 6 7.39 -14.03 -5.00
N PHE A 7 6.36 -13.23 -4.68
CA PHE A 7 6.35 -12.38 -3.49
C PHE A 7 6.31 -13.18 -2.20
N TRP A 8 5.61 -14.31 -2.19
CA TRP A 8 5.65 -15.21 -1.04
C TRP A 8 7.03 -15.83 -0.84
N ARG A 9 7.73 -16.17 -1.92
CA ARG A 9 9.11 -16.63 -1.81
C ARG A 9 10.02 -15.59 -1.13
N VAL A 10 9.79 -14.30 -1.38
CA VAL A 10 10.52 -13.22 -0.70
C VAL A 10 10.22 -13.19 0.79
N ASP A 11 8.96 -13.22 1.20
CA ASP A 11 8.60 -13.27 2.62
C ASP A 11 9.19 -14.49 3.34
N ASP A 12 9.17 -15.66 2.70
CA ASP A 12 9.78 -16.87 3.24
C ASP A 12 11.30 -16.69 3.40
N LEU A 13 11.98 -16.10 2.40
CA LEU A 13 13.42 -15.80 2.42
C LEU A 13 13.78 -14.79 3.51
N ILE A 14 12.97 -13.75 3.71
CA ILE A 14 13.19 -12.74 4.76
C ILE A 14 13.05 -13.38 6.14
N LYS A 15 12.01 -14.20 6.34
CA LYS A 15 11.81 -14.93 7.60
C LYS A 15 12.92 -15.93 7.88
N GLU A 16 13.40 -16.64 6.86
CA GLU A 16 14.54 -17.55 6.97
C GLU A 16 15.82 -16.80 7.36
N ARG A 17 16.07 -15.65 6.73
CA ARG A 17 17.30 -14.87 6.93
C ARG A 17 17.35 -14.11 8.25
N TYR A 18 16.24 -13.53 8.67
CA TYR A 18 16.19 -12.59 9.81
C TYR A 18 15.41 -13.14 11.01
N GLY A 19 14.84 -14.34 10.91
CA GLY A 19 14.14 -15.01 12.00
C GLY A 19 13.01 -14.17 12.58
N THR A 20 12.84 -14.17 13.90
CA THR A 20 11.75 -13.45 14.59
C THR A 20 11.84 -11.92 14.51
N LYS A 21 12.97 -11.37 14.03
CA LYS A 21 13.20 -9.93 13.90
C LYS A 21 12.97 -9.41 12.48
N TRP A 22 12.49 -10.26 11.58
CA TRP A 22 12.28 -9.94 10.16
C TRP A 22 11.54 -8.62 9.94
N TYR A 23 10.55 -8.31 10.78
CA TYR A 23 9.73 -7.10 10.70
C TYR A 23 10.58 -5.80 10.75
N ASN A 24 11.65 -5.75 11.57
CA ASN A 24 12.53 -4.58 11.65
C ASN A 24 13.26 -4.29 10.33
N HIS A 25 13.34 -5.27 9.42
CA HIS A 25 14.05 -5.17 8.16
C HIS A 25 13.12 -4.98 6.96
N VAL A 26 11.81 -4.87 7.19
CA VAL A 26 10.82 -4.72 6.10
C VAL A 26 9.81 -3.60 6.35
N ASP A 27 9.65 -3.17 7.59
CA ASP A 27 8.73 -2.09 7.95
C ASP A 27 9.06 -0.80 7.20
N TYR A 28 10.36 -0.45 7.15
CA TYR A 28 10.82 0.72 6.40
C TYR A 28 10.57 0.61 4.88
N CYS A 29 10.54 -0.60 4.32
CA CYS A 29 10.37 -0.80 2.88
C CYS A 29 8.91 -0.93 2.45
N GLY A 30 7.96 -0.98 3.39
CA GLY A 30 6.53 -0.90 3.10
C GLY A 30 5.97 -2.10 2.34
N LEU A 31 6.61 -3.26 2.45
CA LEU A 31 6.17 -4.52 1.85
C LEU A 31 5.94 -5.60 2.91
N ILE A 32 5.22 -5.27 3.98
CA ILE A 32 4.86 -6.26 5.01
C ILE A 32 3.83 -7.23 4.42
N PRO A 33 4.16 -8.53 4.25
CA PRO A 33 3.29 -9.47 3.55
C PRO A 33 2.03 -9.81 4.33
N VAL A 34 0.88 -9.81 3.66
CA VAL A 34 -0.40 -10.27 4.21
C VAL A 34 -0.63 -11.73 3.81
N ARG A 35 -0.71 -12.63 4.79
CA ARG A 35 -0.99 -14.05 4.59
C ARG A 35 -1.97 -14.60 5.66
N PRO A 36 -3.05 -15.32 5.27
CA PRO A 36 -3.49 -15.54 3.89
C PRO A 36 -3.90 -14.23 3.21
N LEU A 37 -3.90 -14.21 1.88
CA LEU A 37 -4.41 -13.08 1.12
C LEU A 37 -5.87 -12.82 1.51
N GLN A 38 -6.21 -11.55 1.75
CA GLN A 38 -7.54 -11.16 2.21
C GLN A 38 -7.82 -9.71 1.86
N ASN A 39 -9.09 -9.31 1.82
CA ASN A 39 -9.46 -7.91 1.82
C ASN A 39 -9.40 -7.37 3.26
N LEU A 40 -8.71 -6.25 3.50
CA LEU A 40 -8.61 -5.66 4.85
C LEU A 40 -9.86 -4.93 5.32
N ASN A 41 -10.87 -4.76 4.46
CA ASN A 41 -12.19 -4.21 4.78
C ASN A 41 -12.17 -2.83 5.45
N TYR A 42 -11.20 -1.95 5.12
CA TYR A 42 -11.36 -0.54 5.46
C TYR A 42 -12.56 0.01 4.68
N PHE A 43 -13.17 1.07 5.21
CA PHE A 43 -14.36 1.70 4.61
C PHE A 43 -14.16 2.10 3.13
N CYS A 44 -12.91 2.31 2.71
CA CYS A 44 -12.51 2.67 1.36
C CYS A 44 -11.76 1.56 0.61
N THR A 45 -11.50 0.40 1.22
CA THR A 45 -10.86 -0.72 0.51
C THR A 45 -11.82 -1.24 -0.55
N PRO A 46 -11.42 -1.32 -1.84
CA PRO A 46 -12.28 -1.87 -2.88
C PRO A 46 -12.64 -3.33 -2.58
N ARG A 47 -13.91 -3.71 -2.65
CA ARG A 47 -14.38 -5.09 -2.43
C ARG A 47 -13.82 -6.09 -3.43
N ASN A 48 -13.52 -5.60 -4.63
CA ASN A 48 -12.89 -6.39 -5.69
C ASN A 48 -11.36 -6.25 -5.66
N SER A 49 -10.75 -6.09 -4.48
CA SER A 49 -9.30 -6.19 -4.30
C SER A 49 -8.96 -7.23 -3.23
N ILE A 50 -7.81 -7.87 -3.42
CA ILE A 50 -7.22 -8.80 -2.45
C ILE A 50 -5.89 -8.23 -2.00
N THR A 51 -5.77 -7.90 -0.71
CA THR A 51 -4.56 -7.33 -0.11
C THR A 51 -3.46 -8.37 -0.03
N PHE A 52 -2.27 -8.00 -0.49
CA PHE A 52 -1.07 -8.83 -0.41
C PHE A 52 0.04 -8.20 0.44
N ALA A 53 0.03 -6.88 0.65
CA ALA A 53 1.02 -6.21 1.48
C ALA A 53 0.43 -4.98 2.19
N THR A 54 1.01 -4.62 3.33
CA THR A 54 0.78 -3.36 4.05
C THR A 54 2.08 -2.59 4.18
N THR A 55 2.00 -1.27 4.36
CA THR A 55 3.19 -0.47 4.69
C THR A 55 3.55 -0.57 6.17
N GLY A 56 2.58 -0.89 7.04
CA GLY A 56 2.72 -0.82 8.49
C GLY A 56 2.22 0.50 9.10
N GLY A 57 2.06 1.55 8.28
CA GLY A 57 1.53 2.86 8.67
C GLY A 57 0.03 2.99 8.43
N ASP A 58 -0.73 3.36 9.47
CA ASP A 58 -2.12 3.83 9.44
C ASP A 58 -3.10 3.10 8.49
N GLY A 59 -2.91 1.78 8.35
CA GLY A 59 -3.75 0.94 7.52
C GLY A 59 -3.51 1.04 6.02
N VAL A 60 -2.43 1.67 5.56
CA VAL A 60 -2.08 1.73 4.14
C VAL A 60 -1.68 0.34 3.63
N HIS A 61 -2.25 -0.01 2.47
CA HIS A 61 -2.10 -1.34 1.92
C HIS A 61 -2.18 -1.40 0.40
N PHE A 62 -1.62 -2.49 -0.13
CA PHE A 62 -1.60 -2.81 -1.55
C PHE A 62 -2.43 -4.06 -1.82
N GLY A 63 -3.36 -3.94 -2.76
CA GLY A 63 -4.19 -5.04 -3.21
C GLY A 63 -4.13 -5.24 -4.71
N LEU A 64 -4.33 -6.48 -5.14
CA LEU A 64 -4.54 -6.82 -6.54
C LEU A 64 -6.04 -6.73 -6.83
N MET A 65 -6.42 -5.93 -7.83
CA MET A 65 -7.80 -5.86 -8.27
C MET A 65 -8.18 -7.18 -8.95
N THR A 66 -9.26 -7.80 -8.49
CA THR A 66 -9.79 -9.06 -9.01
C THR A 66 -11.03 -8.81 -9.87
N GLU A 67 -11.11 -9.46 -11.02
CA GLU A 67 -12.37 -9.60 -11.76
C GLU A 67 -13.12 -10.86 -11.27
N ASP A 68 -14.43 -10.75 -11.05
CA ASP A 68 -15.37 -11.88 -10.91
C ASP A 68 -14.88 -13.11 -10.13
N ASN A 69 -14.45 -12.92 -8.88
CA ASN A 69 -14.06 -14.00 -7.95
C ASN A 69 -12.92 -14.91 -8.48
N ALA A 70 -12.05 -14.41 -9.35
CA ALA A 70 -10.87 -15.17 -9.78
C ALA A 70 -9.89 -15.35 -8.59
N GLU A 71 -9.56 -16.62 -8.27
CA GLU A 71 -8.67 -16.99 -7.16
C GLU A 71 -7.18 -16.66 -7.40
N VAL A 72 -6.81 -16.18 -8.59
CA VAL A 72 -5.41 -15.88 -8.94
C VAL A 72 -5.36 -14.55 -9.69
N SER A 73 -4.84 -13.53 -9.02
CA SER A 73 -4.92 -12.13 -9.42
C SER A 73 -3.68 -11.68 -10.19
N ASP A 74 -3.79 -11.57 -11.51
CA ASP A 74 -2.83 -10.88 -12.38
C ASP A 74 -3.31 -9.45 -12.72
N GLY A 75 -4.19 -8.88 -11.88
CA GLY A 75 -4.81 -7.57 -12.11
C GLY A 75 -3.98 -6.37 -11.64
N PRO A 76 -4.45 -5.14 -11.93
CA PRO A 76 -3.81 -3.91 -11.48
C PRO A 76 -3.64 -3.86 -9.97
N VAL A 77 -2.55 -3.24 -9.53
CA VAL A 77 -2.31 -2.99 -8.10
C VAL A 77 -2.98 -1.67 -7.71
N VAL A 78 -3.86 -1.75 -6.72
CA VAL A 78 -4.45 -0.62 -6.03
C VAL A 78 -3.72 -0.40 -4.70
N MET A 79 -3.28 0.83 -4.48
CA MET A 79 -2.90 1.30 -3.16
C MET A 79 -4.12 1.95 -2.52
N THR A 80 -4.41 1.57 -1.28
CA THR A 80 -5.47 2.16 -0.46
C THR A 80 -4.84 2.87 0.74
N VAL A 81 -5.17 4.14 0.92
CA VAL A 81 -4.71 5.02 2.01
C VAL A 81 -5.92 5.49 2.82
N PRO A 82 -6.34 4.78 3.88
CA PRO A 82 -7.58 5.08 4.59
C PRO A 82 -7.65 6.48 5.22
N MET A 83 -6.50 7.05 5.59
CA MET A 83 -6.40 8.36 6.21
C MET A 83 -6.49 9.52 5.21
N ALA A 84 -6.42 9.25 3.91
CA ALA A 84 -6.43 10.29 2.89
C ALA A 84 -7.84 10.53 2.31
N PRO A 85 -8.18 11.77 1.94
CA PRO A 85 -9.40 12.06 1.18
C PRO A 85 -9.43 11.33 -0.16
N LYS A 86 -8.29 11.27 -0.86
CA LYS A 86 -8.07 10.47 -2.08
C LYS A 86 -7.49 9.11 -1.65
N ASN A 87 -8.36 8.25 -1.12
CA ASN A 87 -7.98 7.02 -0.44
C ASN A 87 -7.62 5.84 -1.36
N ASN A 88 -7.71 5.96 -2.69
CA ASN A 88 -7.36 4.88 -3.60
C ASN A 88 -6.58 5.40 -4.81
N VAL A 89 -5.54 4.68 -5.20
CA VAL A 89 -4.70 4.97 -6.38
C VAL A 89 -4.36 3.67 -7.09
N ILE A 90 -4.58 3.59 -8.41
CA ILE A 90 -4.03 2.48 -9.21
C ILE A 90 -2.57 2.81 -9.51
N VAL A 91 -1.65 2.10 -8.85
CA VAL A 91 -0.22 2.39 -8.91
C VAL A 91 0.51 1.59 -9.98
N ALA A 92 -0.04 0.46 -10.41
CA ALA A 92 0.55 -0.37 -11.46
C ALA A 92 -0.51 -1.22 -12.17
N GLU A 93 -0.27 -1.57 -13.44
CA GLU A 93 -1.11 -2.50 -14.21
C GLU A 93 -0.75 -3.96 -13.92
N THR A 94 0.50 -4.22 -13.57
CA THR A 94 0.99 -5.58 -13.28
C THR A 94 1.78 -5.61 -11.99
N PHE A 95 1.91 -6.81 -11.41
CA PHE A 95 2.72 -6.99 -10.21
C PHE A 95 4.20 -6.66 -10.43
N ALA A 96 4.75 -6.95 -11.61
CA ALA A 96 6.13 -6.60 -11.96
C ALA A 96 6.34 -5.08 -12.04
N GLU A 97 5.39 -4.35 -12.63
CA GLU A 97 5.41 -2.88 -12.65
C GLU A 97 5.34 -2.33 -11.21
N PHE A 98 4.49 -2.89 -10.35
CA PHE A 98 4.43 -2.49 -8.93
C PHE A 98 5.75 -2.70 -8.19
N LEU A 99 6.40 -3.85 -8.39
CA LEU A 99 7.70 -4.12 -7.77
C LEU A 99 8.79 -3.14 -8.25
N SER A 100 8.67 -2.64 -9.48
CA SER A 100 9.63 -1.65 -9.99
C SER A 100 9.54 -0.29 -9.30
N LEU A 101 8.38 0.05 -8.70
CA LEU A 101 8.19 1.35 -8.07
C LEU A 101 9.10 1.52 -6.85
N GLY A 102 9.23 0.50 -6.00
CA GLY A 102 10.09 0.58 -4.81
C GLY A 102 11.59 0.36 -5.08
N TYR A 103 12.03 0.35 -6.33
CA TYR A 103 13.39 -0.02 -6.71
C TYR A 103 14.48 0.79 -5.99
N HIS A 104 14.24 2.09 -5.75
CA HIS A 104 15.20 2.98 -5.10
C HIS A 104 14.99 3.15 -3.60
N VAL A 105 13.72 3.23 -3.17
CA VAL A 105 13.34 3.76 -1.85
C VAL A 105 12.39 2.86 -1.07
N GLY A 106 12.08 1.67 -1.57
CA GLY A 106 11.00 0.85 -1.01
C GLY A 106 9.61 1.39 -1.37
N TRP A 107 8.56 0.90 -0.73
CA TRP A 107 7.16 1.14 -1.10
C TRP A 107 6.38 1.96 -0.08
N SER A 108 6.91 2.20 1.13
CA SER A 108 6.20 2.96 2.18
C SER A 108 5.78 4.35 1.71
N ALA A 109 6.70 5.07 1.08
CA ALA A 109 6.47 6.44 0.61
C ALA A 109 5.50 6.54 -0.59
N LEU A 110 4.97 5.43 -1.12
CA LEU A 110 3.98 5.51 -2.20
C LEU A 110 2.70 6.21 -1.75
N GLU A 111 2.40 6.19 -0.45
CA GLU A 111 1.22 6.89 0.10
C GLU A 111 1.25 8.40 -0.19
N GLU A 112 2.43 9.01 -0.30
CA GLU A 112 2.59 10.44 -0.63
C GLU A 112 1.94 10.83 -1.96
N LEU A 113 1.68 9.88 -2.86
CA LEU A 113 0.91 10.11 -4.09
C LEU A 113 -0.49 10.71 -3.87
N VAL A 114 -1.06 10.55 -2.68
CA VAL A 114 -2.39 11.09 -2.34
C VAL A 114 -2.33 12.50 -1.75
N TYR A 115 -1.14 12.94 -1.32
CA TYR A 115 -0.88 14.23 -0.69
C TYR A 115 -0.16 15.19 -1.64
N ASP A 116 0.97 14.76 -2.23
CA ASP A 116 1.73 15.50 -3.24
C ASP A 116 2.32 14.52 -4.30
N GLU A 117 1.58 14.37 -5.41
CA GLU A 117 1.97 13.45 -6.49
C GLU A 117 3.30 13.84 -7.15
N GLU A 118 3.59 15.13 -7.31
CA GLU A 118 4.80 15.60 -8.00
C GLU A 118 6.04 15.34 -7.15
N GLU A 119 5.98 15.67 -5.85
CA GLU A 119 7.07 15.40 -4.91
C GLU A 119 7.33 13.90 -4.76
N ALA A 120 6.26 13.09 -4.62
CA ALA A 120 6.38 11.64 -4.58
C ALA A 120 7.10 11.10 -5.83
N ILE A 121 6.67 11.49 -7.04
CA ILE A 121 7.33 11.06 -8.29
C ILE A 121 8.82 11.45 -8.28
N ALA A 122 9.15 12.67 -7.85
CA ALA A 122 10.53 13.12 -7.79
C ALA A 122 11.37 12.31 -6.79
N TYR A 123 10.79 11.93 -5.65
CA TYR A 123 11.42 11.08 -4.64
C TYR A 123 11.75 9.68 -5.19
N PHE A 124 10.78 9.03 -5.84
CA PHE A 124 10.96 7.68 -6.42
C PHE A 124 11.93 7.62 -7.61
N SER A 125 12.27 8.76 -8.22
CA SER A 125 13.14 8.83 -9.40
C SER A 125 14.63 8.58 -9.12
N LYS A 126 15.04 8.54 -7.85
CA LYS A 126 16.45 8.49 -7.44
C LYS A 126 16.64 7.72 -6.12
N PRO A 127 17.85 7.20 -5.85
CA PRO A 127 18.16 6.66 -4.52
C PRO A 127 17.97 7.71 -3.43
N ASP A 128 17.44 7.28 -2.29
CA ASP A 128 17.35 8.12 -1.09
C ASP A 128 18.70 8.09 -0.34
N PRO A 129 19.37 9.24 -0.16
CA PRO A 129 20.62 9.33 0.57
C PRO A 129 20.50 9.04 2.07
N GLU A 130 19.29 9.07 2.63
CA GLU A 130 19.04 8.80 4.05
C GLU A 130 18.94 7.30 4.36
N LEU A 131 18.77 6.45 3.34
CA LEU A 131 18.76 4.99 3.53
C LEU A 131 20.10 4.51 4.08
N ASP A 132 20.04 3.76 5.17
CA ASP A 132 21.23 3.18 5.78
C ASP A 132 21.78 1.98 4.96
N GLN A 133 22.93 1.46 5.38
CA GLN A 133 23.58 0.35 4.67
C GLN A 133 22.78 -0.95 4.72
N GLU A 134 22.03 -1.20 5.79
CA GLU A 134 21.21 -2.38 5.94
C GLU A 134 20.00 -2.31 5.02
N GLU A 135 19.37 -1.15 4.96
CA GLU A 135 18.21 -0.88 4.10
C GLU A 135 18.57 -1.02 2.62
N GLN A 136 19.70 -0.46 2.20
CA GLN A 136 20.23 -0.58 0.84
C GLN A 136 20.56 -2.04 0.47
N ARG A 137 21.12 -2.82 1.40
CA ARG A 137 21.43 -4.24 1.18
C ARG A 137 20.17 -5.06 1.00
N PHE A 138 19.15 -4.80 1.81
CA PHE A 138 17.87 -5.49 1.67
C PHE A 138 17.22 -5.15 0.33
N LEU A 139 17.13 -3.88 -0.08
CA LEU A 139 16.61 -3.52 -1.40
C LEU A 139 17.40 -4.17 -2.53
N THR A 140 18.72 -4.36 -2.36
CA THR A 140 19.54 -5.10 -3.32
C THR A 140 19.11 -6.57 -3.42
N ILE A 141 18.93 -7.25 -2.29
CA ILE A 141 18.46 -8.64 -2.25
C ILE A 141 17.10 -8.77 -2.93
N ILE A 142 16.15 -7.88 -2.62
CA ILE A 142 14.81 -7.91 -3.22
C ILE A 142 14.88 -7.73 -4.74
N ARG A 143 15.67 -6.76 -5.21
CA ARG A 143 15.86 -6.52 -6.65
C ARG A 143 16.45 -7.72 -7.37
N GLU A 144 17.45 -8.37 -6.78
CA GLU A 144 18.12 -9.53 -7.37
C GLU A 144 17.21 -10.77 -7.38
N GLU A 145 16.54 -11.07 -6.26
CA GLU A 145 15.68 -12.24 -6.12
C GLU A 145 14.43 -12.15 -7.01
N LEU A 146 13.80 -10.97 -7.06
CA LEU A 146 12.60 -10.73 -7.88
C LEU A 146 12.93 -10.29 -9.32
N LYS A 147 14.21 -10.13 -9.65
CA LYS A 147 14.71 -9.65 -10.95
C LYS A 147 14.00 -8.37 -11.38
N ILE A 148 13.94 -7.40 -10.47
CA ILE A 148 13.22 -6.16 -10.69
C ILE A 148 13.99 -5.31 -11.69
N GLU A 149 13.33 -4.93 -12.78
CA GLU A 149 13.80 -3.91 -13.70
C GLU A 149 13.12 -2.58 -13.34
N LEU A 150 13.91 -1.50 -13.26
CA LEU A 150 13.38 -0.18 -12.95
C LEU A 150 12.42 0.29 -14.05
N GLN A 151 11.18 0.62 -13.66
CA GLN A 151 10.25 1.38 -14.47
C GLN A 151 9.91 2.66 -13.69
N PRO A 152 10.29 3.84 -14.20
CA PRO A 152 10.06 5.08 -13.47
C PRO A 152 8.56 5.36 -13.29
N LEU A 153 8.20 5.74 -12.06
CA LEU A 153 6.90 6.33 -11.78
C LEU A 153 6.76 7.67 -12.53
N SER A 154 5.57 7.93 -13.08
CA SER A 154 5.32 9.20 -13.78
C SER A 154 3.85 9.58 -13.75
N THR A 155 3.57 10.89 -13.81
CA THR A 155 2.21 11.44 -13.88
C THR A 155 1.44 10.89 -15.08
N ASN A 156 2.09 10.77 -16.24
CA ASN A 156 1.43 10.24 -17.44
C ASN A 156 0.98 8.79 -17.24
N ARG A 157 1.81 7.96 -16.61
CA ARG A 157 1.47 6.56 -16.35
C ARG A 157 0.37 6.44 -15.29
N LEU A 158 0.44 7.22 -14.21
CA LEU A 158 -0.62 7.27 -13.19
C LEU A 158 -1.96 7.72 -13.77
N ALA A 159 -1.96 8.75 -14.63
CA ALA A 159 -3.17 9.20 -15.32
C ALA A 159 -3.75 8.14 -16.25
N GLU A 160 -2.90 7.42 -17.00
CA GLU A 160 -3.32 6.29 -17.83
C GLU A 160 -3.99 5.18 -16.99
N LEU A 161 -3.32 4.75 -15.92
CA LEU A 161 -3.82 3.74 -15.00
C LEU A 161 -5.16 4.15 -14.37
N HIS A 162 -5.26 5.40 -13.92
CA HIS A 162 -6.49 5.95 -13.36
C HIS A 162 -7.63 5.87 -14.39
N ASN A 163 -7.43 6.40 -15.59
CA ASN A 163 -8.46 6.41 -16.64
C ASN A 163 -8.92 5.01 -17.01
N ARG A 164 -7.99 4.05 -17.08
CA ARG A 164 -8.26 2.68 -17.52
C ARG A 164 -8.90 1.80 -16.45
N TYR A 165 -8.55 1.99 -15.18
CA TYR A 165 -8.87 1.01 -14.13
C TYR A 165 -9.65 1.57 -12.95
N PHE A 166 -9.55 2.87 -12.64
CA PHE A 166 -10.13 3.40 -11.41
C PHE A 166 -11.65 3.24 -11.35
N HIS A 167 -12.34 3.45 -12.48
CA HIS A 167 -13.78 3.28 -12.61
C HIS A 167 -14.27 1.82 -12.41
N ARG A 168 -13.34 0.87 -12.32
CA ARG A 168 -13.62 -0.56 -12.12
C ARG A 168 -13.50 -0.99 -10.66
N LEU A 169 -13.06 -0.10 -9.77
CA LEU A 169 -13.05 -0.36 -8.33
C LEU A 169 -14.48 -0.42 -7.80
N VAL A 170 -14.77 -1.46 -7.01
CA VAL A 170 -16.05 -1.65 -6.35
C VAL A 170 -15.91 -1.20 -4.90
N ILE A 171 -16.19 0.07 -4.63
CA ILE A 171 -16.10 0.65 -3.29
C ILE A 171 -17.51 0.75 -2.73
N ASP A 172 -17.71 0.34 -1.48
CA ASP A 172 -18.99 0.55 -0.83
C ASP A 172 -19.21 2.04 -0.58
N GLU A 173 -20.44 2.50 -0.80
CA GLU A 173 -20.81 3.83 -0.34
C GLU A 173 -20.60 3.91 1.17
N PHE A 174 -19.69 4.77 1.61
CA PHE A 174 -19.57 5.09 3.02
C PHE A 174 -20.86 5.78 3.44
N LYS A 175 -21.77 5.04 4.08
CA LYS A 175 -23.07 5.56 4.54
C LYS A 175 -22.96 6.46 5.79
N GLY A 176 -21.74 6.86 6.17
CA GLY A 176 -21.47 7.47 7.46
C GLY A 176 -21.62 6.47 8.60
N ILE A 177 -21.32 6.92 9.82
CA ILE A 177 -21.80 6.23 11.01
C ILE A 177 -23.28 6.57 11.14
N ASP A 178 -24.16 5.57 10.99
CA ASP A 178 -25.56 5.76 11.37
C ASP A 178 -25.62 5.87 12.90
N TYR A 179 -25.59 7.11 13.39
CA TYR A 179 -25.67 7.45 14.80
C TYR A 179 -26.90 6.81 15.49
N ALA A 180 -27.96 6.49 14.74
CA ALA A 180 -29.15 5.83 15.28
C ALA A 180 -28.93 4.33 15.55
N LEU A 181 -27.96 3.69 14.86
CA LEU A 181 -27.61 2.28 15.05
C LEU A 181 -26.53 2.06 16.12
N LEU A 182 -25.88 3.13 16.59
CA LEU A 182 -24.89 3.04 17.64
C LEU A 182 -25.53 2.81 19.01
N THR A 183 -24.89 1.94 19.80
CA THR A 183 -25.16 1.87 21.25
C THR A 183 -24.80 3.20 21.94
N PRO A 184 -25.36 3.47 23.13
CA PRO A 184 -24.99 4.67 23.89
C PRO A 184 -23.49 4.78 24.18
N GLU A 185 -22.78 3.66 24.42
CA GLU A 185 -21.33 3.67 24.63
C GLU A 185 -20.56 4.04 23.36
N GLN A 186 -20.97 3.50 22.21
CA GLN A 186 -20.33 3.82 20.93
C GLN A 186 -20.57 5.27 20.52
N ARG A 187 -21.76 5.82 20.78
CA ARG A 187 -22.03 7.25 20.54
C ARG A 187 -21.11 8.14 21.35
N LYS A 188 -20.98 7.83 22.64
CA LYS A 188 -20.09 8.58 23.53
C LYS A 188 -18.64 8.56 23.05
N LEU A 189 -18.14 7.41 22.56
CA LEU A 189 -16.80 7.31 21.97
C LEU A 189 -16.62 8.20 20.73
N VAL A 190 -17.60 8.25 19.83
CA VAL A 190 -17.55 9.12 18.65
C VAL A 190 -17.64 10.58 19.06
N GLU A 191 -18.50 10.92 20.03
CA GLU A 191 -18.63 12.28 20.57
C GLU A 191 -17.34 12.73 21.27
N ASP A 192 -16.72 11.86 22.08
CA ASP A 192 -15.46 12.15 22.75
C ASP A 192 -14.35 12.38 21.71
N PHE A 193 -14.26 11.54 20.67
CA PHE A 193 -13.29 11.70 19.57
C PHE A 193 -13.50 12.99 18.75
N LEU A 194 -14.75 13.38 18.49
CA LEU A 194 -15.06 14.62 17.76
C LEU A 194 -14.85 15.89 18.59
N ASN A 195 -14.86 15.77 19.92
CA ASN A 195 -14.67 16.89 20.86
C ASN A 195 -13.24 17.00 21.39
N GLU A 196 -12.33 16.09 21.03
CA GLU A 196 -10.90 16.28 21.24
C GLU A 196 -10.44 17.42 20.31
N GLU A 197 -10.28 18.62 20.88
CA GLU A 197 -9.59 19.71 20.19
C GLU A 197 -8.20 19.23 19.79
N PRO A 198 -7.73 19.49 18.57
CA PRO A 198 -6.37 19.14 18.18
C PRO A 198 -5.43 19.79 19.18
N GLU A 199 -4.60 18.97 19.87
CA GLU A 199 -3.56 19.49 20.76
C GLU A 199 -2.81 20.57 19.99
N LYS A 200 -2.87 21.81 20.49
CA LYS A 200 -2.08 22.90 19.94
C LYS A 200 -0.63 22.49 20.09
N ASP A 201 -0.02 22.08 18.99
CA ASP A 201 1.40 21.78 18.91
C ASP A 201 2.15 23.08 19.20
N THR A 202 2.48 23.28 20.48
CA THR A 202 3.35 24.36 20.92
C THR A 202 4.79 23.89 20.75
N ARG A 203 5.34 24.06 19.55
CA ARG A 203 6.79 24.17 19.32
C ARG A 203 7.11 25.27 18.31
#